data_AF-A0A933P255-F1
#
_entry.id   AF-A0A933P255-F1
#
_cell.length_a   1.000
_cell.length_b   1.000
_cell.length_c   1.000
_cell.angle_alpha   90.00
_cell.angle_beta   90.00
_cell.angle_gamma   90.00
#
_symmetry.space_group_name_H-M   'P 1'
#
loop_
_entity.id
_entity.type
_entity.pdbx_description
1 polymer ?
#
loop_
_entity_poly.entity_id
_entity_poly.type
_entity_poly.pdbx_seq_one_letter_code
_entity_poly.pdbx_strand_id
1 'polypeptide(L)' 'MNLKQDVEFSKENKTKEEKIPIHGFEQILAMLKVADSEFRESLLRRLAAKDAALVNRLKLHLKL' A
#
# COMPACT_ATOMS: atom_id res chain seq x y z
N MET A 1 42.03 -3.61 -12.40
CA MET A 1 41.33 -3.87 -11.13
C MET A 1 39.90 -4.27 -11.49
N ASN A 2 39.57 -5.56 -11.43
CA ASN A 2 38.23 -6.07 -11.75
C ASN A 2 37.61 -6.60 -10.45
N LEU A 3 36.64 -5.87 -9.91
CA LEU A 3 35.91 -6.24 -8.72
C LEU A 3 34.80 -7.22 -9.12
N LYS A 4 35.08 -8.52 -8.97
CA LYS A 4 34.04 -9.55 -8.99
C LYS A 4 33.24 -9.41 -7.71
N GLN A 5 32.02 -8.88 -7.79
CA GLN A 5 31.03 -8.98 -6.72
C GLN A 5 30.27 -10.29 -6.92
N ASP A 6 30.80 -11.36 -6.33
CA ASP A 6 30.04 -12.59 -6.08
C ASP A 6 29.03 -12.27 -4.96
N VAL A 7 27.84 -11.80 -5.34
CA VAL A 7 26.72 -11.73 -4.40
C VAL A 7 26.10 -13.12 -4.36
N GLU A 8 26.59 -13.90 -3.42
CA GLU A 8 26.07 -15.20 -3.02
C GLU A 8 24.61 -15.02 -2.58
N PHE A 9 23.65 -15.28 -3.47
CA PHE A 9 22.24 -15.41 -3.10
C PHE A 9 22.08 -16.74 -2.35
N SER A 10 22.45 -16.75 -1.07
CA SER A 10 22.21 -17.87 -0.17
C SER A 10 20.70 -18.10 -0.06
N LYS A 11 20.20 -19.04 -0.87
CA LYS A 11 18.86 -19.60 -0.80
C LYS A 11 18.75 -20.46 0.44
N GLU A 12 18.50 -19.83 1.58
CA GLU A 12 17.94 -20.53 2.73
C GLU A 12 17.08 -19.56 3.55
N ASN A 13 15.77 -19.64 3.36
CA ASN A 13 14.81 -19.12 4.32
C ASN A 13 13.72 -20.16 4.54
N LYS A 14 14.10 -21.25 5.20
CA LYS A 14 13.16 -22.15 5.89
C LYS A 14 12.67 -21.43 7.14
N THR A 15 11.70 -20.52 6.98
CA THR A 15 11.01 -19.93 8.12
C THR A 15 9.52 -19.93 7.78
N LYS A 16 8.75 -20.59 8.65
CA LYS A 16 7.31 -20.85 8.54
C LYS A 16 6.60 -19.67 7.87
N GLU A 17 5.80 -19.93 6.85
CA GLU A 17 4.93 -18.93 6.21
C GLU A 17 3.88 -18.46 7.22
N GLU A 18 4.29 -17.62 8.16
CA GLU A 18 3.39 -16.84 8.99
C GLU A 18 2.62 -15.93 8.04
N LYS A 19 1.34 -16.23 7.83
CA LYS A 19 0.43 -15.40 7.04
C LYS A 19 0.41 -14.02 7.69
N ILE A 20 1.18 -13.08 7.13
CA ILE A 20 1.18 -11.70 7.58
C ILE A 20 -0.27 -11.20 7.40
N PRO A 21 -0.96 -10.78 8.48
CA PRO A 21 -2.31 -10.24 8.34
C PRO A 21 -2.26 -8.94 7.54
N ILE A 22 -2.84 -8.95 6.34
CA ILE A 22 -2.90 -7.76 5.47
C ILE A 22 -4.15 -6.97 5.83
N HIS A 23 -3.95 -5.81 6.47
CA HIS A 23 -5.02 -4.85 6.75
C HIS A 23 -5.14 -3.83 5.62
N GLY A 24 -5.62 -4.27 4.44
CA GLY A 24 -5.59 -3.47 3.21
C GLY A 24 -6.32 -2.12 3.32
N PHE A 25 -7.43 -2.05 4.05
CA PHE A 25 -8.15 -0.79 4.27
C PHE A 25 -7.31 0.24 5.03
N GLU A 26 -6.67 -0.19 6.12
CA GLU A 26 -5.84 0.68 6.96
C GLU A 26 -4.58 1.15 6.22
N GLN A 27 -3.99 0.27 5.42
CA GLN A 27 -2.83 0.61 4.58
C GLN A 27 -3.19 1.67 3.53
N ILE A 28 -4.32 1.51 2.84
CA ILE A 28 -4.80 2.52 1.89
C ILE A 28 -5.11 3.82 2.63
N LEU A 29 -5.72 3.76 3.81
CA LEU A 29 -5.99 4.94 4.61
C LEU A 29 -4.70 5.69 5.02
N ALA A 30 -3.68 4.95 5.46
CA ALA A 30 -2.38 5.52 5.81
C ALA A 30 -1.70 6.16 4.60
N MET A 31 -1.72 5.49 3.45
CA MET A 31 -1.21 6.04 2.18
C MET A 31 -1.94 7.32 1.78
N LEU A 32 -3.27 7.33 1.86
CA LEU A 32 -4.08 8.50 1.53
C LEU A 32 -3.82 9.69 2.46
N LYS A 33 -3.50 9.45 3.73
CA LYS A 33 -3.16 10.52 4.69
C LYS A 33 -1.86 11.24 4.34
N VAL A 34 -0.85 10.51 3.86
CA VAL A 34 0.47 11.06 3.51
C VAL A 34 0.53 11.59 2.07
N ALA A 35 -0.35 11.13 1.20
CA ALA A 35 -0.46 11.62 -0.17
C ALA A 35 -0.84 13.11 -0.22
N ASP A 36 -0.35 13.81 -1.23
CA ASP A 36 -0.76 15.19 -1.52
C ASP A 36 -2.26 15.26 -1.88
N SER A 37 -2.81 16.47 -1.79
CA SER A 37 -4.23 16.73 -1.98
C SER A 37 -4.72 16.40 -3.39
N GLU A 38 -3.95 16.75 -4.43
CA GLU A 38 -4.36 16.52 -5.82
C GLU A 38 -4.38 15.03 -6.17
N PHE A 39 -3.35 14.29 -5.75
CA PHE A 39 -3.27 12.85 -5.96
C PHE A 39 -4.40 12.14 -5.23
N ARG A 40 -4.64 12.50 -3.96
CA ARG A 40 -5.71 11.94 -3.12
C ARG A 40 -7.06 12.11 -3.77
N GLU A 41 -7.39 13.31 -4.25
CA GLU A 41 -8.66 13.56 -4.95
C GLU A 41 -8.77 12.77 -6.26
N SER A 42 -7.70 12.71 -7.05
CA SER A 42 -7.69 11.94 -8.29
C SER A 42 -7.96 10.45 -8.04
N LEU A 43 -7.43 9.91 -6.94
CA LEU A 43 -7.55 8.51 -6.58
C LEU A 43 -8.94 8.21 -6.06
N LEU A 44 -9.46 9.05 -5.15
CA LEU A 44 -10.82 8.93 -4.63
C LEU A 44 -11.87 9.05 -5.74
N ARG A 45 -11.66 9.94 -6.72
CA ARG A 45 -12.57 10.07 -7.88
C ARG A 45 -12.60 8.79 -8.72
N ARG A 46 -11.43 8.22 -9.02
CA ARG A 46 -11.32 6.96 -9.78
C ARG A 46 -11.93 5.78 -9.01
N LEU A 47 -11.72 5.72 -7.70
CA LEU A 47 -12.28 4.69 -6.85
C LEU A 47 -13.80 4.79 -6.75
N ALA A 48 -14.34 6.01 -6.70
CA ALA A 48 -15.78 6.25 -6.60
C ALA A 48 -16.55 5.73 -7.82
N ALA A 49 -15.92 5.72 -8.99
CA ALA A 49 -16.50 5.16 -10.21
C ALA A 49 -16.70 3.63 -10.13
N LYS A 50 -15.98 2.94 -9.23
CA LYS A 50 -16.09 1.49 -9.01
C LYS A 50 -16.87 1.16 -7.75
N ASP A 51 -16.62 1.89 -6.67
CA ASP A 51 -17.24 1.68 -5.38
C ASP A 51 -17.38 3.02 -4.63
N ALA A 52 -18.56 3.61 -4.73
CA ALA A 52 -18.90 4.86 -4.05
C ALA A 52 -19.00 4.68 -2.52
N ALA A 53 -19.44 3.51 -2.04
CA ALA A 53 -19.60 3.25 -0.61
C ALA A 53 -18.24 3.18 0.10
N LEU A 54 -17.26 2.53 -0.52
CA LEU A 54 -15.88 2.49 -0.02
C LEU A 54 -15.28 3.90 0.08
N VAL A 55 -15.48 4.74 -0.95
CA VAL A 55 -14.99 6.12 -0.94
C VAL A 55 -15.63 6.94 0.16
N ASN A 56 -16.94 6.81 0.39
CA ASN A 56 -17.61 7.50 1.48
C ASN A 56 -17.03 7.10 2.84
N ARG A 57 -16.72 5.81 3.05
CA ARG A 57 -16.03 5.36 4.27
C ARG A 57 -14.64 5.96 4.39
N LEU A 58 -13.85 5.98 3.32
CA LEU A 58 -12.52 6.60 3.32
C LEU A 58 -12.59 8.09 3.65
N LYS A 59 -13.53 8.84 3.07
CA LYS A 59 -13.73 10.27 3.34
C LYS A 59 -14.07 10.54 4.81
N LEU A 60 -14.99 9.76 5.39
CA LEU A 60 -15.33 9.85 6.81
C LEU A 60 -14.11 9.68 7.72
N HIS A 61 -13.25 8.70 7.42
CA HIS A 61 -12.02 8.48 8.21
C HIS A 61 -10.91 9.51 7.94
N LEU A 62 -10.90 10.14 6.77
CA LEU A 62 -9.97 11.22 6.42
C LEU A 62 -10.43 12.60 6.94
N LYS A 63 -11.66 12.70 7.47
CA LYS A 63 -12.30 13.96 7.88
C LYS A 63 -12.38 14.98 6.73
N LEU A 64 -12.65 14.48 5.52
CA LEU A 64 -12.86 15.26 4.29
C LEU A 64 -14.35 15.50 4.05
#